data_AF-A0A3B1AGU5-F1
#
_entry.id   AF-A0A3B1AGU5-F1
#
_cell.length_a   1.000
_cell.length_b   1.000
_cell.length_c   1.000
_cell.angle_alpha   90.00
_cell.angle_beta   90.00
_cell.angle_gamma   90.00
#
_symmetry.space_group_name_H-M   'P 1'
#
loop_
_entity.id
_entity.type
_entity.pdbx_description
1 polymer ?
#
loop_
_entity_poly.entity_id
_entity_poly.type
_entity_poly.pdbx_seq_one_letter_code
_entity_poly.pdbx_strand_id
1 'polypeptide(L)' 'FILDKHHTIATGRVFPVCGNTWAMLQDTRFKAHFQFIGDFSRHFGIFEGCGTTLPFEGAVQVDGQGQAADPCC' A
#
# COMPACT_ATOMS: atom_id res chain seq x y z
N PHE A 1 7.67 7.72 -16.08
CA PHE A 1 7.27 6.31 -16.04
C PHE A 1 5.88 6.22 -15.42
N ILE A 2 4.93 5.55 -16.06
CA ILE A 2 3.57 5.38 -15.53
C ILE A 2 3.49 3.94 -15.03
N LEU A 3 3.38 3.77 -13.71
CA LEU A 3 3.26 2.44 -13.10
C LEU A 3 1.81 1.95 -13.14
N ASP A 4 0.87 2.84 -12.79
CA ASP A 4 -0.58 2.61 -12.83
C ASP A 4 -1.34 3.95 -12.98
N LYS A 5 -2.66 3.94 -12.75
CA LYS A 5 -3.52 5.13 -12.86
C LYS A 5 -3.17 6.27 -11.88
N HIS A 6 -2.53 5.96 -10.76
CA HIS A 6 -2.23 6.90 -9.68
C HIS A 6 -0.74 7.27 -9.61
N HIS A 7 0.15 6.45 -10.18
CA HIS A 7 1.60 6.64 -10.08
C HIS A 7 2.24 7.07 -11.41
N THR A 8 2.36 8.39 -11.60
CA THR A 8 3.20 8.99 -12.65
C THR A 8 4.52 9.48 -12.05
N ILE A 9 5.61 8.83 -12.44
CA ILE A 9 6.92 9.00 -11.82
C ILE A 9 7.86 9.75 -12.76
N ALA A 10 8.38 10.90 -12.30
CA ALA A 10 9.31 11.75 -13.06
C ALA A 10 10.77 11.29 -12.88
N THR A 11 11.55 11.32 -13.96
CA THR A 11 12.98 10.99 -13.91
C THR A 11 13.76 11.99 -13.07
N GLY A 12 14.70 11.52 -12.26
CA GLY A 12 15.62 12.35 -11.48
C GLY A 12 14.97 13.08 -10.30
N ARG A 13 13.72 12.73 -9.93
CA ARG A 13 13.06 13.27 -8.74
C ARG A 13 12.81 12.20 -7.70
N VAL A 14 13.01 12.58 -6.44
CA VAL A 14 12.61 11.78 -5.28
C VAL A 14 11.13 12.03 -5.01
N PHE A 15 10.39 10.96 -4.68
CA PHE A 15 8.99 11.02 -4.30
C PHE A 15 8.70 9.90 -3.29
N PRO A 16 7.86 10.16 -2.26
CA PRO A 16 7.49 9.13 -1.30
C PRO A 16 6.46 8.17 -1.91
N VAL A 17 6.50 6.91 -1.48
CA VAL A 17 5.56 5.86 -1.89
C VAL A 17 5.14 5.00 -0.70
N CYS A 18 3.99 4.35 -0.81
CA CYS A 18 3.59 3.32 0.14
C CYS A 18 4.43 2.04 -0.02
N GLY A 19 4.40 1.17 0.99
CA GLY A 19 5.18 -0.08 1.00
C GLY A 19 4.90 -1.01 -0.18
N ASN A 20 3.63 -1.10 -0.62
CA ASN A 20 3.24 -1.94 -1.76
C ASN A 20 3.88 -1.44 -3.06
N THR A 21 3.81 -0.14 -3.32
CA THR A 21 4.46 0.47 -4.49
C THR A 21 5.97 0.31 -4.42
N TRP A 22 6.57 0.42 -3.23
CA TRP A 22 7.98 0.14 -3.07
C TRP A 22 8.32 -1.30 -3.47
N ALA A 23 7.59 -2.30 -2.97
CA ALA A 23 7.80 -3.70 -3.35
C ALA A 23 7.59 -3.95 -4.86
N MET A 24 6.57 -3.35 -5.47
CA MET A 24 6.34 -3.44 -6.93
C MET A 24 7.55 -2.96 -7.75
N LEU A 25 8.21 -1.91 -7.29
CA LEU A 25 9.40 -1.36 -7.96
C LEU A 25 10.68 -2.14 -7.60
N GLN A 26 10.82 -2.53 -6.34
CA GLN A 26 12.04 -3.09 -5.78
C GLN A 26 12.24 -4.56 -6.10
N ASP A 27 11.15 -5.34 -6.17
CA ASP A 27 11.20 -6.81 -6.23
C ASP A 27 10.83 -7.35 -7.61
N THR A 28 10.82 -6.48 -8.63
CA THR A 28 10.49 -6.85 -10.01
C THR A 28 11.57 -6.38 -10.99
N ARG A 29 11.33 -6.61 -12.28
CA ARG A 29 12.19 -6.11 -13.39
C ARG A 29 12.44 -4.60 -13.36
N PHE A 30 11.64 -3.83 -12.61
CA PHE A 30 11.80 -2.38 -12.52
C PHE A 30 12.97 -1.95 -11.63
N LYS A 31 13.46 -2.82 -10.75
CA LYS A 31 14.52 -2.53 -9.77
C LYS A 31 15.72 -1.78 -10.38
N ALA A 32 16.17 -2.20 -11.56
CA ALA A 32 17.35 -1.63 -12.22
C ALA A 32 17.18 -0.16 -12.67
N HIS A 33 15.96 0.37 -12.65
CA HIS A 33 15.64 1.71 -13.14
C HIS A 33 15.35 2.72 -12.02
N PHE A 34 15.35 2.29 -10.76
CA PHE A 34 15.01 3.13 -9.61
C PHE A 34 16.10 3.06 -8.54
N GLN A 35 16.25 4.16 -7.80
CA GLN A 35 17.03 4.20 -6.56
C GLN A 35 16.06 4.24 -5.39
N PHE A 36 16.40 3.52 -4.33
CA PHE A 36 15.54 3.33 -3.16
C PHE A 36 16.22 3.93 -1.93
N ILE A 37 15.44 4.66 -1.13
CA ILE A 37 15.92 5.39 0.04
C ILE A 37 15.07 4.94 1.23
N GLY A 38 15.74 4.47 2.29
CA GLY A 38 15.09 4.00 3.52
C GLY A 38 14.91 2.49 3.59
N ASP A 39 14.24 2.06 4.66
CA ASP A 39 13.93 0.66 4.95
C ASP A 39 12.55 0.49 5.61
N PHE A 40 12.16 -0.75 5.90
CA PHE A 40 10.90 -1.08 6.60
C PHE A 40 11.08 -1.27 8.12
N SER A 41 12.18 -0.81 8.72
CA SER A 41 12.45 -1.01 10.16
C SER A 41 11.44 -0.31 11.08
N ARG A 42 10.73 0.70 10.57
CA ARG A 42 9.71 1.45 11.28
C ARG A 42 8.45 1.66 10.42
N HIS A 43 7.30 1.28 10.95
CA HIS A 43 6.01 1.55 10.34
C HIS A 43 5.50 2.94 10.76
N PHE A 44 5.20 3.81 9.79
CA PHE A 44 4.73 5.18 10.03
C PHE A 44 3.21 5.35 9.95
N GLY A 45 2.47 4.25 9.74
CA GLY A 45 1.02 4.28 9.56
C GLY A 45 0.62 4.27 8.08
N ILE A 46 -0.67 4.52 7.85
CA ILE A 46 -1.27 4.47 6.52
C ILE A 46 -0.72 5.62 5.67
N PHE A 47 -0.28 5.28 4.45
CA PHE A 47 0.19 6.26 3.48
C PHE A 47 -0.99 7.08 2.94
N GLU A 48 -0.82 8.41 2.83
CA GLU A 48 -1.88 9.31 2.38
C GLU A 48 -2.45 8.88 1.01
N GLY A 49 -3.78 8.78 0.91
CA GLY A 49 -4.46 8.35 -0.32
C GLY A 49 -4.42 6.84 -0.61
N CYS A 50 -3.83 6.03 0.28
CA CYS A 50 -3.82 4.57 0.18
C CYS A 50 -4.66 3.96 1.31
N GLY A 51 -5.66 3.11 1.00
CA GLY A 51 -6.34 2.29 2.01
C GLY A 51 -7.31 3.00 2.97
N THR A 52 -7.69 4.25 2.71
CA THR A 52 -8.60 5.04 3.57
C THR A 52 -10.07 4.89 3.24
N THR A 53 -10.43 4.13 2.22
CA THR A 53 -11.83 3.81 1.92
C THR A 53 -12.09 2.39 2.39
N LEU A 54 -12.40 2.20 3.68
CA LEU A 54 -12.91 0.90 4.12
C LEU A 54 -14.37 0.83 3.66
N PRO A 55 -14.73 -0.14 2.79
CA PRO A 55 -16.09 -0.24 2.24
C PRO A 55 -17.18 -0.52 3.28
N PHE A 56 -16.82 -0.71 4.56
CA PHE A 56 -17.72 -1.09 5.65
C PHE A 56 -17.63 -0.19 6.89
N GLU A 57 -16.97 0.97 6.82
CA GLU A 57 -16.79 1.86 7.98
C GLU A 57 -18.11 2.46 8.53
N GLY A 58 -19.24 2.24 7.85
CA GLY A 58 -20.58 2.60 8.32
C GLY A 58 -21.40 1.47 8.97
N ALA A 59 -20.86 0.26 9.13
CA ALA A 59 -21.65 -0.93 9.50
C ALA A 59 -21.24 -1.60 10.82
N VAL A 60 -20.69 -0.85 11.79
CA VAL A 60 -20.45 -1.37 13.14
C VAL A 60 -21.55 -0.89 14.09
N GLN A 61 -22.69 -1.57 14.06
CA GLN A 61 -23.55 -1.69 15.24
C GLN A 61 -23.00 -2.90 16.03
N VAL A 62 -22.34 -2.63 17.15
CA VAL A 62 -21.89 -3.70 18.06
C VAL A 62 -23.12 -4.21 18.80
N ASP A 63 -23.66 -5.35 18.36
CA ASP A 63 -24.40 -6.23 19.25
C ASP A 63 -23.73 -7.61 19.17
N GLY A 64 -23.16 -7.99 20.32
CA GLY A 64 -22.26 -9.12 20.43
C GLY A 64 -22.89 -10.44 20.04
N GLN A 65 -22.23 -11.15 19.12
CA GLN A 65 -22.04 -12.59 19.13
C GLN A 65 -20.93 -12.93 18.14
N GLY A 66 -19.86 -13.56 18.63
CA GLY A 66 -18.71 -13.94 17.82
C GLY A 66 -19.09 -14.99 16.80
N GLN A 67 -18.90 -14.68 15.52
CA GLN A 67 -18.96 -15.65 14.44
C GLN A 67 -17.56 -15.80 13.85
N ALA A 68 -16.97 -16.97 14.10
CA ALA A 68 -15.71 -17.36 13.47
C ALA A 68 -15.92 -17.39 11.95
N ALA A 69 -15.11 -16.62 11.23
CA ALA A 69 -15.06 -16.72 9.78
C ALA A 69 -14.46 -18.08 9.42
N ASP A 70 -15.22 -18.91 8.70
CA ASP A 70 -14.73 -20.17 8.17
C ASP A 70 -13.56 -19.91 7.22
N PRO A 71 -12.40 -20.58 7.41
CA PRO A 71 -11.28 -20.42 6.50
C PRO A 71 -11.66 -21.01 5.14
N CYS A 72 -11.59 -20.18 4.09
CA CYS A 72 -11.86 -20.60 2.73
C CYS A 72 -10.94 -21.76 2.32
N CYS A 73 -11.55 -22.93 2.05
CA CYS A 73 -11.04 -23.97 1.16
C CYS A 73 -11.64 -23.75 -0.24
#